data_AF-A0A3C0KHH7-F1
#
_entry.id   AF-A0A3C0KHH7-F1
#
_cell.length_a   1.000
_cell.length_b   1.000
_cell.length_c   1.000
_cell.angle_alpha   90.00
_cell.angle_beta   90.00
_cell.angle_gamma   90.00
#
_symmetry.space_group_name_H-M   'P 1'
#
loop_
_entity.id
_entity.type
_entity.pdbx_description
1 polymer ?
#
loop_
_entity_poly.entity_id
_entity_poly.type
_entity_poly.pdbx_seq_one_letter_code
_entity_poly.pdbx_strand_id
1 'polypeptide(L)'
;SALKRDGKALYEYARDGETVEREPREVVIHELELLDLQLQGDVPQLHLRVHCSKGTYVRTLGEDIGEALGCGGHLTMLRRIATGPFAVGRCITLEALEAMDEAARLACLLPVDALLEGHAKVTLDADNAARFLSGMRRRGAWTDQSHVAVYGPPPQATQHQPVLLGTARTQAGELIPGRLLSPVDIQQILEIAS
;
A
#
# COMPACT_ATOMS: atom_id res chain seq x y z
N SER A 1 0.31 19.86 3.69
CA SER A 1 0.44 18.46 3.19
C SER A 1 1.81 18.30 2.54
N ALA A 2 2.28 17.08 2.29
CA ALA A 2 3.52 16.83 1.53
C ALA A 2 3.33 16.95 0.00
N LEU A 3 2.18 17.47 -0.44
CA LEU A 3 1.91 17.70 -1.85
C LEU A 3 2.86 18.76 -2.37
N LYS A 4 3.32 18.63 -3.62
CA LYS A 4 4.18 19.62 -4.25
C LYS A 4 3.40 20.48 -5.24
N ARG A 5 3.70 21.78 -5.26
CA ARG A 5 3.35 22.73 -6.33
C ARG A 5 4.65 23.37 -6.80
N ASP A 6 4.91 23.35 -8.10
CA ASP A 6 6.13 23.91 -8.71
C ASP A 6 7.45 23.43 -8.05
N GLY A 7 7.49 22.16 -7.65
CA GLY A 7 8.68 21.53 -7.07
C GLY A 7 8.86 21.70 -5.55
N LYS A 8 8.13 22.62 -4.90
CA LYS A 8 8.17 22.84 -3.45
C LYS A 8 6.96 22.22 -2.74
N ALA A 9 7.13 21.77 -1.49
CA ALA A 9 6.02 21.21 -0.73
C ALA A 9 5.06 22.30 -0.25
N LEU A 10 3.75 22.03 -0.28
CA LEU A 10 2.70 22.99 0.08
C LEU A 10 2.78 23.50 1.53
N TYR A 11 3.43 22.76 2.44
CA TYR A 11 3.64 23.26 3.81
C TYR A 11 4.69 24.38 3.88
N GLU A 12 5.58 24.49 2.89
CA GLU A 12 6.60 25.55 2.83
C GLU A 12 5.92 26.89 2.54
N TYR A 13 5.09 26.96 1.49
CA TYR A 13 4.29 28.14 1.17
C TYR A 13 3.40 28.61 2.33
N ALA A 14 2.76 27.67 3.05
CA ALA A 14 1.92 28.01 4.20
C ALA A 14 2.71 28.64 5.37
N ARG A 15 3.99 28.28 5.54
CA ARG A 15 4.88 28.90 6.54
C ARG A 15 5.31 30.31 6.11
N ASP A 16 5.41 30.54 4.81
CA ASP A 16 5.73 31.84 4.23
C ASP A 16 4.50 32.77 4.17
N GLY A 17 3.35 32.35 4.72
CA GLY A 17 2.10 33.11 4.74
C GLY A 17 1.33 33.08 3.41
N GLU A 18 1.79 32.31 2.43
CA GLU A 18 1.15 32.17 1.12
C GLU A 18 0.07 31.09 1.19
N THR A 19 -1.19 31.51 1.01
CA THR A 19 -2.32 30.58 0.91
C THR A 19 -2.36 30.02 -0.50
N VAL A 20 -1.87 28.80 -0.66
CA VAL A 20 -1.96 28.09 -1.94
C VAL A 20 -3.34 27.44 -2.05
N GLU A 21 -4.11 27.88 -3.04
CA GLU A 21 -5.39 27.26 -3.39
C GLU A 21 -5.16 25.78 -3.74
N ARG A 22 -5.92 24.89 -3.10
CA ARG A 22 -5.82 23.44 -3.31
C ARG A 22 -7.01 23.00 -4.12
N GLU A 23 -6.74 22.44 -5.30
CA GLU A 23 -7.75 21.73 -6.06
C GLU A 23 -8.42 20.66 -5.19
N PRO A 24 -9.77 20.65 -5.10
CA PRO A 24 -10.51 19.62 -4.41
C PRO A 24 -10.13 18.23 -4.95
N ARG A 25 -10.08 17.25 -4.06
CA ARG A 25 -9.78 15.87 -4.43
C ARG A 25 -10.96 15.00 -4.09
N GLU A 26 -11.39 14.22 -5.08
CA GLU A 26 -12.37 13.18 -4.83
C GLU A 26 -11.77 12.13 -3.89
N VAL A 27 -12.47 11.92 -2.79
CA VAL A 27 -12.19 10.88 -1.80
C VAL A 27 -13.49 10.18 -1.47
N VAL A 28 -13.40 8.93 -1.02
CA VAL A 28 -14.56 8.14 -0.62
C VAL A 28 -14.43 7.81 0.86
N ILE A 29 -15.45 8.18 1.63
CA ILE A 29 -15.64 7.67 2.99
C ILE A 29 -16.48 6.39 2.87
N HIS A 30 -15.83 5.25 3.01
CA HIS A 30 -16.47 3.95 2.93
C HIS A 30 -17.29 3.64 4.18
N GLU A 31 -16.81 4.08 5.34
CA GLU A 31 -17.49 3.91 6.62
C GLU A 31 -17.09 5.04 7.57
N LEU A 32 -18.06 5.55 8.33
CA LEU A 32 -17.87 6.55 9.37
C LEU A 32 -18.70 6.15 10.59
N GLU A 33 -18.03 5.79 11.68
CA GLU A 33 -18.66 5.32 12.91
C GLU A 33 -18.29 6.24 14.07
N LEU A 34 -19.30 6.65 14.85
CA LEU A 34 -19.12 7.34 16.11
C LEU A 34 -18.90 6.32 17.23
N LEU A 35 -17.67 6.26 17.74
CA LEU A 35 -17.28 5.34 18.81
C LEU A 35 -17.59 5.90 20.20
N ASP A 36 -17.38 7.20 20.39
CA ASP A 36 -17.62 7.87 21.66
C ASP A 36 -17.95 9.35 21.44
N LEU A 37 -18.78 9.90 22.32
CA LEU A 37 -19.20 11.30 22.33
C LEU A 37 -19.15 11.85 23.75
N GLN A 38 -18.27 12.81 23.97
CA GLN A 38 -18.09 13.46 25.27
C GLN A 38 -18.51 14.91 25.15
N LEU A 39 -19.66 15.25 25.73
CA LEU A 39 -20.20 16.62 25.72
C LEU A 39 -19.85 17.41 26.99
N GLN A 40 -19.32 16.73 28.01
CA GLN A 40 -18.98 17.30 29.31
C GLN A 40 -17.48 17.59 29.38
N GLY A 41 -17.10 18.69 30.02
CA GLY A 41 -15.71 19.16 30.11
C GLY A 41 -15.52 20.53 29.43
N ASP A 42 -14.27 20.91 29.21
CA ASP A 42 -13.94 22.23 28.65
C ASP A 42 -14.34 22.35 27.16
N VAL A 43 -14.18 21.27 26.39
CA VAL A 43 -14.54 21.21 24.96
C VAL A 43 -15.21 19.87 24.62
N PRO A 44 -16.29 19.84 23.83
CA PRO A 44 -16.88 18.60 23.33
C PRO A 44 -15.89 17.78 22.48
N GLN A 45 -15.92 16.46 22.62
CA GLN A 45 -15.04 15.55 21.88
C GLN A 45 -15.85 14.44 21.18
N LEU A 46 -15.43 14.14 19.95
CA LEU A 46 -15.96 13.08 19.10
C LEU A 46 -14.83 12.09 18.84
N HIS A 47 -15.06 10.81 19.14
CA HIS A 47 -14.16 9.74 18.73
C HIS A 47 -14.77 8.97 17.56
N LEU A 48 -14.09 9.01 16.41
CA LEU A 48 -14.59 8.45 15.17
C LEU A 48 -13.69 7.33 14.66
N ARG A 49 -14.28 6.24 14.14
CA ARG A 49 -13.60 5.28 13.27
C ARG A 49 -13.95 5.61 11.82
N VAL A 50 -12.92 5.74 10.99
CA VAL A 50 -13.07 6.12 9.59
C VAL A 50 -12.41 5.08 8.69
N HIS A 51 -13.18 4.49 7.77
CA HIS A 51 -12.66 3.75 6.63
C HIS A 51 -12.80 4.62 5.39
N CYS A 52 -11.68 4.95 4.73
CA CYS A 52 -11.66 5.90 3.63
C CYS A 52 -10.67 5.51 2.54
N SER A 53 -10.87 6.06 1.35
CA SER A 53 -9.97 5.87 0.21
C SER A 53 -8.60 6.53 0.46
N LYS A 54 -7.60 6.15 -0.34
CA LYS A 54 -6.29 6.80 -0.34
C LYS A 54 -6.42 8.31 -0.55
N GLY A 55 -5.52 9.07 0.07
CA GLY A 55 -5.46 10.53 -0.10
C GLY A 55 -6.41 11.33 0.78
N THR A 56 -7.24 10.67 1.59
CA THR A 56 -8.12 11.33 2.56
C THR A 56 -7.33 12.02 3.66
N TYR A 57 -7.61 13.31 3.88
CA TYR A 57 -7.05 14.09 4.98
C TYR A 57 -8.02 14.05 6.16
N VAL A 58 -7.79 13.16 7.13
CA VAL A 58 -8.65 13.02 8.32
C VAL A 58 -8.78 14.32 9.13
N ARG A 59 -7.76 15.20 9.06
CA ARG A 59 -7.84 16.55 9.65
C ARG A 59 -8.93 17.41 9.03
N THR A 60 -8.94 17.50 7.69
CA THR A 60 -9.96 18.24 6.95
C THR A 60 -11.34 17.62 7.16
N LEU A 61 -11.45 16.29 7.19
CA LEU A 61 -12.71 15.64 7.56
C LEU A 61 -13.21 16.07 8.94
N GLY A 62 -12.32 16.20 9.94
CA GLY A 62 -12.69 16.70 11.27
C GLY A 62 -13.11 18.18 11.27
N GLU A 63 -12.43 19.01 10.49
CA GLU A 63 -12.79 20.43 10.27
C GLU A 63 -14.18 20.53 9.62
N ASP A 64 -14.43 19.80 8.54
CA ASP A 64 -15.70 19.77 7.79
C ASP A 64 -16.87 19.30 8.68
N ILE A 65 -16.66 18.28 9.51
CA ILE A 65 -17.66 17.81 10.49
C ILE A 65 -17.97 18.92 11.51
N GLY A 66 -16.93 19.58 12.03
CA GLY A 66 -17.10 20.68 12.98
C GLY A 66 -17.80 21.90 12.38
N GLU A 67 -17.50 22.23 11.13
CA GLU A 67 -18.19 23.29 10.37
C GLU A 67 -19.66 22.94 10.15
N ALA A 68 -19.96 21.71 9.74
CA ALA A 68 -21.33 21.23 9.56
C ALA A 68 -22.15 21.25 10.87
N LEU A 69 -21.48 21.07 12.03
CA LEU A 69 -22.08 21.20 13.36
C LEU A 69 -22.19 22.66 13.84
N GLY A 70 -21.56 23.61 13.15
CA GLY A 70 -21.62 25.05 13.47
C GLY A 70 -20.72 25.51 14.60
N CYS A 71 -19.79 24.69 15.08
CA CYS A 71 -18.87 25.03 16.17
C CYS A 71 -17.38 25.00 15.77
N GLY A 72 -17.07 24.51 14.57
CA GLY A 72 -15.72 24.18 14.16
C GLY A 72 -15.21 22.91 14.86
N GLY A 73 -14.08 22.40 14.39
CA GLY A 73 -13.48 21.16 14.89
C GLY A 73 -12.04 21.05 14.47
N HIS A 74 -11.21 20.42 15.29
CA HIS A 74 -9.84 20.10 14.94
C HIS A 74 -9.46 18.74 15.52
N LEU A 75 -8.47 18.12 14.91
CA LEU A 75 -8.00 16.79 15.31
C LEU A 75 -7.04 16.92 16.50
N THR A 76 -7.38 16.28 17.63
CA THR A 76 -6.51 16.23 18.82
C THR A 76 -5.67 14.95 18.87
N MET A 77 -6.17 13.86 18.29
CA MET A 77 -5.51 12.55 18.25
C MET A 77 -5.82 11.85 16.93
N LEU A 78 -4.83 11.14 16.38
CA LEU A 78 -5.02 10.29 15.21
C LEU A 78 -4.21 9.01 15.35
N ARG A 79 -4.87 7.87 15.17
CA ARG A 79 -4.21 6.57 15.05
C ARG A 79 -4.71 5.85 13.82
N ARG A 80 -3.78 5.54 12.90
CA ARG A 80 -4.07 4.65 11.78
C ARG A 80 -4.03 3.20 12.27
N ILE A 81 -5.18 2.53 12.19
CA ILE A 81 -5.33 1.13 12.65
C ILE A 81 -5.21 0.09 11.53
N ALA A 82 -5.25 0.51 10.27
CA ALA A 82 -5.03 -0.36 9.12
C ALA A 82 -4.57 0.42 7.88
N THR A 83 -3.86 -0.26 6.98
CA THR A 83 -3.55 0.19 5.61
C THR A 83 -3.71 -0.99 4.67
N GLY A 84 -4.70 -0.96 3.77
CA GLY A 84 -5.01 -2.10 2.92
C GLY A 84 -5.25 -3.37 3.78
N PRO A 85 -4.61 -4.50 3.47
CA PRO A 85 -4.77 -5.74 4.25
C PRO A 85 -3.98 -5.75 5.58
N PHE A 86 -3.17 -4.73 5.86
CA PHE A 86 -2.31 -4.71 7.05
C PHE A 86 -2.96 -3.98 8.21
N ALA A 87 -3.37 -4.74 9.22
CA ALA A 87 -3.87 -4.20 10.48
C ALA A 87 -2.73 -3.85 11.46
N VAL A 88 -2.96 -2.85 12.30
CA VAL A 88 -2.00 -2.36 13.32
C VAL A 88 -1.59 -3.44 14.32
N GLY A 89 -2.44 -4.46 14.54
CA GLY A 89 -2.09 -5.60 15.40
C GLY A 89 -0.92 -6.44 14.89
N ARG A 90 -0.53 -6.28 13.61
CA ARG A 90 0.66 -6.92 13.01
C ARG A 90 1.87 -5.99 12.99
N CYS A 91 1.74 -4.74 13.45
CA CYS A 91 2.85 -3.80 13.47
C CYS A 91 3.77 -4.10 14.66
N ILE A 92 5.07 -3.96 14.42
CA ILE A 92 6.12 -4.06 15.44
C ILE A 92 6.49 -2.62 15.80
N THR A 93 6.60 -2.32 17.11
CA THR A 93 7.05 -1.00 17.54
C THR A 93 8.53 -0.82 17.25
N LEU A 94 8.99 0.43 17.18
CA LEU A 94 10.41 0.70 16.91
C LEU A 94 11.30 0.11 18.01
N GLU A 95 10.89 0.24 19.26
CA GLU A 95 11.63 -0.26 20.43
C GLU A 95 11.75 -1.79 20.39
N ALA A 96 10.67 -2.48 20.01
CA ALA A 96 10.68 -3.94 19.86
C ALA A 96 11.58 -4.38 18.70
N LEU A 97 11.57 -3.65 17.58
CA LEU A 97 12.43 -3.93 16.43
C LEU A 97 13.92 -3.69 16.74
N GLU A 98 14.24 -2.64 17.50
CA GLU A 98 15.60 -2.31 17.91
C GLU A 98 16.19 -3.35 18.86
N ALA A 99 15.35 -3.96 19.72
CA ALA A 99 15.76 -5.01 20.64
C ALA A 99 16.02 -6.37 19.96
N MET A 100 15.59 -6.56 18.71
CA MET A 100 15.84 -7.78 17.93
C MET A 100 17.25 -7.83 17.37
N ASP A 101 17.81 -9.02 17.22
CA ASP A 101 19.00 -9.24 16.40
C ASP A 101 18.65 -9.18 14.89
N GLU A 102 19.66 -9.22 14.03
CA GLU A 102 19.47 -9.10 12.58
C GLU A 102 18.60 -10.23 12.00
N ALA A 103 18.79 -11.47 12.46
CA ALA A 103 18.03 -12.62 11.97
C ALA A 103 16.54 -12.49 12.32
N ALA A 104 16.22 -12.10 13.55
CA ALA A 104 14.84 -11.89 13.99
C ALA A 104 14.18 -10.71 13.28
N ARG A 105 14.93 -9.64 12.98
CA ARG A 105 14.43 -8.52 12.16
C ARG A 105 14.07 -8.96 10.74
N LEU A 106 14.94 -9.74 10.09
CA LEU A 106 14.67 -10.28 8.75
C LEU A 106 13.45 -11.19 8.75
N ALA A 107 13.28 -12.04 9.77
CA ALA A 107 12.12 -12.92 9.91
C ALA A 107 10.78 -12.16 10.09
N CYS A 108 10.82 -10.87 10.44
CA CYS A 108 9.62 -10.03 10.54
C CYS A 108 9.13 -9.51 9.18
N LEU A 109 9.95 -9.58 8.13
CA LEU A 109 9.58 -9.12 6.80
C LEU A 109 8.52 -10.06 6.19
N LEU A 110 7.51 -9.45 5.58
CA LEU A 110 6.53 -10.21 4.79
C LEU A 110 7.11 -10.56 3.41
N PRO A 111 6.61 -11.64 2.78
CA PRO A 111 6.94 -11.96 1.41
C PRO A 111 6.70 -10.77 0.47
N VAL A 112 7.52 -10.65 -0.58
CA VAL A 112 7.45 -9.53 -1.54
C VAL A 112 6.10 -9.44 -2.25
N ASP A 113 5.42 -10.57 -2.43
CA ASP A 113 4.08 -10.66 -3.04
C ASP A 113 2.93 -10.36 -2.06
N ALA A 114 3.18 -10.01 -0.80
CA ALA A 114 2.15 -9.71 0.19
C ALA A 114 1.24 -8.52 -0.21
N LEU A 115 1.73 -7.62 -1.07
CA LEU A 115 0.94 -6.51 -1.64
C LEU A 115 0.14 -6.89 -2.89
N LEU A 116 0.28 -8.12 -3.38
CA LEU A 116 -0.30 -8.59 -4.64
C LEU A 116 -1.51 -9.49 -4.44
N GLU A 117 -2.09 -9.57 -3.24
CA GLU A 117 -3.21 -10.46 -2.92
C GLU A 117 -4.42 -10.29 -3.85
N GLY A 118 -4.71 -9.05 -4.27
CA GLY A 118 -5.79 -8.75 -5.23
C GLY A 118 -5.45 -8.99 -6.71
N HIS A 119 -4.24 -9.48 -7.04
CA HIS A 119 -3.83 -9.73 -8.42
C HIS A 119 -4.25 -11.14 -8.86
N ALA A 120 -4.67 -11.28 -10.13
CA ALA A 120 -4.84 -12.60 -10.73
C ALA A 120 -3.49 -13.32 -10.78
N LYS A 121 -3.46 -14.62 -10.46
CA LYS A 121 -2.23 -15.42 -10.46
C LYS A 121 -2.05 -16.13 -11.79
N VAL A 122 -0.85 -16.02 -12.38
CA VAL A 122 -0.43 -16.80 -13.55
C VAL A 122 0.87 -17.50 -13.23
N THR A 123 0.93 -18.81 -13.43
CA THR A 123 2.16 -19.59 -13.27
C THR A 123 2.67 -20.05 -14.63
N LEU A 124 3.93 -19.74 -14.93
CA LEU A 124 4.61 -20.10 -16.17
C LEU A 124 5.49 -21.33 -15.96
N ASP A 125 5.67 -22.13 -17.02
CA ASP A 125 6.74 -23.12 -17.10
C ASP A 125 8.12 -22.43 -17.27
N ALA A 126 9.20 -23.22 -17.25
CA ALA A 126 10.57 -22.72 -17.34
C ALA A 126 10.84 -21.89 -18.61
N ASP A 127 10.36 -22.38 -19.76
CA ASP A 127 10.57 -21.74 -21.07
C ASP A 127 9.86 -20.39 -21.18
N ASN A 128 8.65 -20.31 -20.65
CA ASN A 128 7.87 -19.08 -20.61
C ASN A 128 8.40 -18.11 -19.55
N ALA A 129 8.84 -18.61 -18.40
CA ALA A 129 9.41 -17.83 -17.31
C ALA A 129 10.68 -17.08 -17.72
N ALA A 130 11.66 -17.78 -18.33
CA ALA A 130 12.91 -17.15 -18.79
C ALA A 130 12.66 -16.03 -19.81
N ARG A 131 11.72 -16.25 -20.73
CA ARG A 131 11.34 -15.24 -21.73
C ARG A 131 10.60 -14.06 -21.11
N PHE A 132 9.71 -14.32 -20.15
CA PHE A 132 8.98 -13.29 -19.40
C PHE A 132 9.93 -12.39 -18.61
N LEU A 133 10.92 -12.96 -17.91
CA LEU A 133 11.96 -12.22 -17.19
C LEU A 133 12.85 -11.36 -18.10
N SER A 134 12.88 -11.67 -19.40
CA SER A 134 13.56 -10.85 -20.43
C SER A 134 12.67 -9.74 -21.01
N GLY A 135 11.47 -9.53 -20.45
CA GLY A 135 10.50 -8.54 -20.92
C GLY A 135 9.69 -8.96 -22.15
N MET A 136 9.79 -10.23 -22.60
CA MET A 136 9.02 -10.70 -23.74
C MET A 136 7.57 -11.02 -23.35
N ARG A 137 6.63 -10.61 -24.19
CA ARG A 137 5.23 -11.02 -24.09
C ARG A 137 5.08 -12.52 -24.31
N ARG A 138 4.11 -13.12 -23.63
CA ARG A 138 3.72 -14.53 -23.84
C ARG A 138 2.30 -14.58 -24.36
N ARG A 139 1.98 -15.60 -25.17
CA ARG A 139 0.62 -15.84 -25.66
C ARG A 139 0.04 -17.08 -24.97
N GLY A 140 -1.22 -17.02 -24.59
CA GLY A 140 -1.89 -18.07 -23.83
C GLY A 140 -3.40 -17.84 -23.72
N ALA A 141 -4.07 -18.74 -23.02
CA ALA A 141 -5.52 -18.69 -22.80
C ALA A 141 -5.87 -17.89 -21.54
N TRP A 142 -5.40 -16.64 -21.45
CA TRP A 142 -5.70 -15.75 -20.32
C TRP A 142 -6.82 -14.76 -20.66
N THR A 143 -7.77 -14.60 -19.74
CA THR A 143 -8.75 -13.52 -19.80
C THR A 143 -8.08 -12.17 -19.54
N ASP A 144 -8.69 -11.08 -20.00
CA ASP A 144 -8.18 -9.74 -19.76
C ASP A 144 -8.18 -9.40 -18.26
N GLN A 145 -7.02 -9.01 -17.73
CA GLN A 145 -6.81 -8.64 -16.33
C GLN A 145 -5.82 -7.47 -16.27
N SER A 146 -6.18 -6.41 -15.55
CA SER A 146 -5.31 -5.24 -15.36
C SER A 146 -4.14 -5.50 -14.41
N HIS A 147 -4.31 -6.43 -13.48
CA HIS A 147 -3.36 -6.72 -12.41
C HIS A 147 -3.12 -8.23 -12.30
N VAL A 148 -1.92 -8.66 -12.70
CA VAL A 148 -1.49 -10.06 -12.67
C VAL A 148 -0.18 -10.19 -11.89
N ALA A 149 -0.13 -11.13 -10.96
CA ALA A 149 1.09 -11.59 -10.32
C ALA A 149 1.57 -12.86 -11.06
N VAL A 150 2.79 -12.82 -11.58
CA VAL A 150 3.35 -13.89 -12.41
C VAL A 150 4.36 -14.68 -11.60
N TYR A 151 4.17 -15.99 -11.57
CA TYR A 151 5.02 -16.95 -10.88
C TYR A 151 5.62 -17.92 -11.88
N GLY A 152 6.71 -18.58 -11.51
CA GLY A 152 7.31 -19.65 -12.30
C GLY A 152 8.41 -20.37 -11.52
N PRO A 153 9.08 -21.36 -12.11
CA PRO A 153 10.18 -22.03 -11.44
C PRO A 153 11.30 -21.04 -11.12
N PRO A 154 12.05 -21.25 -10.02
CA PRO A 154 13.21 -20.43 -9.72
C PRO A 154 14.24 -20.56 -10.86
N PRO A 155 14.96 -19.48 -11.21
CA PRO A 155 15.96 -19.50 -12.28
C PRO A 155 17.05 -20.57 -12.08
N GLN A 156 17.33 -20.92 -10.82
CA GLN A 156 18.22 -22.00 -10.42
C GLN A 156 17.35 -23.07 -9.72
N ALA A 157 17.31 -24.27 -10.28
CA ALA A 157 16.34 -25.33 -9.97
C ALA A 157 16.53 -26.02 -8.59
N THR A 158 16.94 -25.28 -7.57
CA THR A 158 17.19 -25.81 -6.21
C THR A 158 15.90 -25.97 -5.40
N GLN A 159 14.81 -25.33 -5.80
CA GLN A 159 13.49 -25.41 -5.13
C GLN A 159 12.37 -25.84 -6.07
N HIS A 160 11.39 -26.57 -5.51
CA HIS A 160 10.24 -27.13 -6.24
C HIS A 160 9.01 -26.19 -6.25
N GLN A 161 9.04 -25.07 -5.53
CA GLN A 161 7.89 -24.17 -5.44
C GLN A 161 8.02 -23.00 -6.42
N PRO A 162 6.94 -22.60 -7.10
CA PRO A 162 6.94 -21.42 -7.95
C PRO A 162 7.24 -20.15 -7.15
N VAL A 163 8.11 -19.30 -7.69
CA VAL A 163 8.50 -18.01 -7.11
C VAL A 163 7.89 -16.87 -7.90
N LEU A 164 7.71 -15.72 -7.24
CA LEU A 164 7.29 -14.50 -7.93
C LEU A 164 8.35 -14.10 -8.95
N LEU A 165 7.94 -13.88 -10.20
CA LEU A 165 8.78 -13.34 -11.28
C LEU A 165 8.54 -11.85 -11.50
N GLY A 166 7.35 -11.37 -11.12
CA GLY A 166 6.96 -9.97 -11.24
C GLY A 166 5.46 -9.80 -11.44
N THR A 167 5.11 -8.66 -12.02
CA THR A 167 3.74 -8.25 -12.33
C THR A 167 3.54 -8.11 -13.83
N ALA A 168 2.31 -8.28 -14.26
CA ALA A 168 1.89 -8.17 -15.65
C ALA A 168 0.44 -7.68 -15.73
N ARG A 169 -0.01 -7.49 -16.96
CA ARG A 169 -1.44 -7.51 -17.31
C ARG A 169 -1.68 -8.55 -18.38
N THR A 170 -2.91 -9.04 -18.50
CA THR A 170 -3.33 -9.87 -19.63
C THR A 170 -4.30 -9.09 -20.50
N GLN A 171 -4.11 -9.16 -21.81
CA GLN A 171 -4.98 -8.48 -22.78
C GLN A 171 -4.98 -9.26 -24.09
N ALA A 172 -6.16 -9.60 -24.62
CA ALA A 172 -6.35 -10.30 -25.88
C ALA A 172 -5.53 -11.62 -25.98
N GLY A 173 -5.46 -12.37 -24.86
CA GLY A 173 -4.69 -13.62 -24.77
C GLY A 173 -3.17 -13.43 -24.72
N GLU A 174 -2.66 -12.21 -24.55
CA GLU A 174 -1.25 -11.95 -24.27
C GLU A 174 -1.04 -11.65 -22.79
N LEU A 175 0.01 -12.22 -22.20
CA LEU A 175 0.60 -11.80 -20.94
C LEU A 175 1.67 -10.75 -21.24
N ILE A 176 1.44 -9.52 -20.78
CA ILE A 176 2.26 -8.35 -21.06
C ILE A 176 3.01 -7.96 -19.78
N PRO A 177 4.36 -8.07 -19.74
CA PRO A 177 5.16 -7.70 -18.59
C PRO A 177 4.92 -6.26 -18.12
N GLY A 178 4.88 -6.08 -16.80
CA GLY A 178 4.83 -4.79 -16.11
C GLY A 178 6.15 -4.51 -15.41
N ARG A 179 6.27 -4.93 -14.16
CA ARG A 179 7.51 -4.84 -13.37
C ARG A 179 8.04 -6.24 -13.09
N LEU A 180 9.30 -6.48 -13.43
CA LEU A 180 9.96 -7.77 -13.27
C LEU A 180 10.93 -7.73 -12.10
N LEU A 181 11.09 -8.86 -11.42
CA LEU A 181 12.20 -9.09 -10.52
C LEU A 181 13.42 -9.53 -11.32
N SER A 182 14.61 -9.06 -10.93
CA SER A 182 15.83 -9.59 -11.52
C SER A 182 16.11 -11.00 -11.00
N PRO A 183 16.86 -11.85 -11.74
CA PRO A 183 17.26 -13.15 -11.23
C PRO A 183 18.03 -13.08 -9.89
N VAL A 184 18.76 -11.98 -9.65
CA VAL A 184 19.48 -11.73 -8.40
C VAL A 184 18.50 -11.46 -7.26
N ASP A 185 17.49 -10.62 -7.49
CA ASP A 185 16.45 -10.34 -6.47
C ASP A 185 15.71 -11.62 -6.09
N ILE A 186 15.35 -12.44 -7.09
CA ILE A 186 14.67 -13.72 -6.87
C ILE A 186 15.54 -14.63 -6.00
N GLN A 187 16.83 -14.76 -6.31
CA GLN A 187 17.75 -15.59 -5.54
C GLN A 187 17.89 -15.11 -4.08
N GLN A 188 18.04 -13.81 -3.86
CA GLN A 188 18.14 -13.24 -2.51
C GLN A 188 16.86 -13.45 -1.69
N ILE A 189 15.69 -13.31 -2.31
CA ILE A 189 14.41 -13.58 -1.65
C ILE A 189 14.33 -15.05 -1.19
N LEU A 190 14.82 -15.98 -2.01
CA LEU A 190 14.83 -17.40 -1.67
C LEU A 190 15.79 -17.74 -0.53
N GLU A 191 16.95 -17.10 -0.47
CA GLU A 191 17.94 -17.28 0.60
C GLU A 191 17.46 -16.72 1.95
N ILE A 192 16.66 -15.64 1.93
CA ILE A 192 16.07 -15.08 3.16
C ILE A 192 14.89 -15.94 3.64
N ALA A 193 14.20 -16.63 2.74
CA ALA A 193 13.03 -17.45 3.05
C ALA A 193 13.37 -18.89 3.51
N SER A 194 14.64 -19.30 3.41
CA SER A 194 15.14 -20.63 3.83
C SER A 194 15.70 -20.62 5.25
#